data_AF-A0A2P8DNK6-F1
#
_entry.id   AF-A0A2P8DNK6-F1
#
_cell.length_a   1.000
_cell.length_b   1.000
_cell.length_c   1.000
_cell.angle_alpha   90.00
_cell.angle_beta   90.00
_cell.angle_gamma   90.00
#
_symmetry.space_group_name_H-M   'P 1'
#
loop_
_entity.id
_entity.type
_entity.pdbx_description
1 polymer ?
#
loop_
_entity_poly.entity_id
_entity_poly.type
_entity_poly.pdbx_seq_one_letter_code
_entity_poly.pdbx_strand_id
1 'polypeptide(L)'
;MKTLIKVLIVVIGCASCQTKEQEEIASLLGAIFERDVVRGDSVYLIQDAVLDWEGYLEGSQCDFEWLEDFMGSNSFNKIEVSTIYTEKDVELICNEIGKTYKFLPTQLHPQISLVAKERIDKMIASLEENVKRGGPIYITEEMDKFRYYEKLSKPIFTKNYRYAIIYRQSVCFPILCVGPVLTIYEKIDGTWKPIAGQNFYLV
;
A
#
# COMPACT_ATOMS: atom_id res chain seq x y z
N MET A 1 -48.46 -44.00 7.42
CA MET A 1 -47.05 -43.70 7.74
C MET A 1 -46.26 -43.56 6.45
N LYS A 2 -45.81 -42.35 6.13
CA LYS A 2 -44.56 -42.05 5.40
C LYS A 2 -44.33 -40.56 5.55
N THR A 3 -43.59 -40.26 6.61
CA THR A 3 -42.96 -39.00 6.96
C THR A 3 -41.97 -38.59 5.86
N LEU A 4 -41.50 -37.32 5.92
CA LEU A 4 -40.22 -36.83 5.39
C LEU A 4 -40.25 -36.49 3.87
N ILE A 5 -39.96 -35.28 3.39
CA ILE A 5 -39.05 -34.23 3.88
C ILE A 5 -39.45 -32.88 3.24
N LYS A 6 -39.66 -31.85 4.06
CA LYS A 6 -39.49 -30.44 3.66
C LYS A 6 -38.02 -30.10 3.83
N VAL A 7 -37.23 -30.16 2.76
CA VAL A 7 -35.90 -29.53 2.74
C VAL A 7 -36.10 -28.15 2.12
N LEU A 8 -36.35 -27.18 3.01
CA LEU A 8 -36.20 -25.77 2.71
C LEU A 8 -34.72 -25.44 2.94
N ILE A 9 -33.87 -25.75 1.97
CA ILE A 9 -32.50 -25.21 1.95
C ILE A 9 -32.61 -23.80 1.38
N VAL A 10 -32.84 -22.85 2.29
CA VAL A 10 -32.51 -21.45 2.04
C VAL A 10 -31.03 -21.31 2.41
N VAL A 11 -30.14 -21.60 1.45
CA VAL A 11 -28.77 -21.06 1.53
C VAL A 11 -28.91 -19.58 1.23
N ILE A 12 -29.21 -18.78 2.25
CA ILE A 12 -28.80 -17.37 2.23
C ILE A 12 -27.28 -17.43 2.31
N GLY A 13 -26.65 -17.47 1.14
CA GLY A 13 -25.24 -17.15 1.04
C GLY A 13 -25.07 -15.72 1.54
N CYS A 14 -24.35 -15.53 2.64
CA CYS A 14 -23.74 -14.25 2.95
C CYS A 14 -22.71 -13.93 1.86
N ALA A 15 -23.19 -13.50 0.69
CA ALA A 15 -22.38 -12.85 -0.30
C ALA A 15 -22.10 -11.43 0.21
N SER A 16 -20.82 -11.19 0.53
CA SER A 16 -20.19 -9.90 0.86
C SER A 16 -20.66 -9.17 2.13
N CYS A 17 -20.34 -9.71 3.31
CA CYS A 17 -20.00 -8.82 4.43
C CYS A 17 -18.53 -8.39 4.24
N GLN A 18 -18.28 -7.43 3.36
CA GLN A 18 -17.01 -6.71 3.37
C GLN A 18 -16.96 -5.88 4.65
N THR A 19 -15.86 -5.92 5.40
CA THR A 19 -15.76 -5.07 6.60
C THR A 19 -15.60 -3.62 6.17
N LYS A 20 -16.04 -2.67 7.00
CA LYS A 20 -15.80 -1.24 6.76
C LYS A 20 -14.32 -0.96 6.45
N GLU A 21 -13.40 -1.57 7.19
CA GLU A 21 -11.97 -1.44 6.93
C GLU A 21 -11.58 -1.93 5.53
N GLN A 22 -12.13 -3.06 5.06
CA GLN A 22 -11.88 -3.55 3.70
C GLN A 22 -12.42 -2.61 2.62
N GLU A 23 -13.59 -2.00 2.82
CA GLU A 23 -14.14 -1.01 1.90
C GLU A 23 -13.27 0.26 1.85
N GLU A 24 -12.78 0.69 3.01
CA GLU A 24 -11.93 1.88 3.13
C GLU A 24 -10.56 1.66 2.52
N ILE A 25 -9.98 0.47 2.65
CA ILE A 25 -8.74 0.09 1.96
C ILE A 25 -8.97 0.10 0.45
N ALA A 26 -10.07 -0.47 -0.05
CA ALA A 26 -10.36 -0.47 -1.48
C ALA A 26 -10.51 0.94 -2.05
N SER A 27 -11.23 1.81 -1.34
CA SER A 27 -11.38 3.21 -1.71
C SER A 27 -10.04 3.97 -1.70
N LEU A 28 -9.23 3.76 -0.66
CA LEU A 28 -7.92 4.40 -0.55
C LEU A 28 -6.94 3.93 -1.64
N LEU A 29 -6.89 2.62 -1.93
CA LEU A 29 -6.08 2.10 -3.02
C LEU A 29 -6.53 2.67 -4.37
N GLY A 30 -7.83 2.83 -4.59
CA GLY A 30 -8.36 3.54 -5.76
C GLY A 30 -7.79 4.96 -5.90
N ALA A 31 -7.68 5.71 -4.80
CA ALA A 31 -7.10 7.05 -4.80
C ALA A 31 -5.57 7.05 -5.01
N ILE A 32 -4.85 6.13 -4.35
CA ILE A 32 -3.38 6.00 -4.49
C ILE A 32 -2.98 5.76 -5.95
N PHE A 33 -3.76 4.93 -6.64
CA PHE A 33 -3.49 4.52 -8.02
C PHE A 33 -4.35 5.24 -9.05
N GLU A 34 -5.09 6.29 -8.67
CA GLU A 34 -6.07 6.96 -9.54
C GLU A 34 -5.45 7.36 -10.88
N ARG A 35 -4.24 7.94 -10.85
CA ARG A 35 -3.54 8.38 -12.06
C ARG A 35 -3.27 7.22 -13.03
N ASP A 36 -2.79 6.10 -12.50
CA ASP A 36 -2.38 4.95 -13.31
C ASP A 36 -3.62 4.21 -13.83
N VAL A 37 -4.65 4.08 -12.98
CA VAL A 37 -6.01 3.61 -13.31
C VAL A 37 -6.64 4.43 -14.46
N VAL A 38 -6.60 5.76 -14.36
CA VAL A 38 -7.19 6.68 -15.35
C VAL A 38 -6.46 6.62 -16.70
N ARG A 39 -5.15 6.34 -16.71
CA ARG A 39 -4.35 6.14 -17.93
C ARG A 39 -4.61 4.78 -18.59
N GLY A 40 -5.31 3.88 -17.91
CA GLY A 40 -5.54 2.52 -18.38
C GLY A 40 -4.33 1.60 -18.16
N ASP A 41 -3.38 2.02 -17.32
CA ASP A 41 -2.21 1.23 -17.00
C ASP A 41 -2.59 0.07 -16.07
N SER A 42 -1.94 -1.09 -16.25
CA SER A 42 -2.08 -2.20 -15.31
C SER A 42 -1.26 -1.92 -14.05
N VAL A 43 -1.90 -1.95 -12.89
CA VAL A 43 -1.24 -1.70 -11.61
C VAL A 43 -0.95 -3.03 -10.91
N TYR A 44 0.30 -3.22 -10.51
CA TYR A 44 0.74 -4.39 -9.76
C TYR A 44 1.15 -4.00 -8.33
N LEU A 45 0.43 -4.53 -7.34
CA LEU A 45 0.69 -4.33 -5.92
C LEU A 45 1.30 -5.61 -5.34
N ILE A 46 2.44 -5.49 -4.65
CA ILE A 46 2.98 -6.62 -3.89
C ILE A 46 2.00 -7.01 -2.77
N GLN A 47 1.69 -8.30 -2.69
CA GLN A 47 0.68 -8.81 -1.75
C GLN A 47 1.05 -8.57 -0.28
N ASP A 48 2.33 -8.73 0.08
CA ASP A 48 2.82 -8.52 1.43
C ASP A 48 3.19 -7.05 1.66
N ALA A 49 2.68 -6.48 2.75
CA ALA A 49 2.95 -5.09 3.08
C ALA A 49 4.43 -4.80 3.39
N VAL A 50 4.85 -3.56 3.17
CA VAL A 50 6.16 -3.08 3.66
C VAL A 50 6.16 -3.05 5.18
N LEU A 51 7.14 -3.75 5.77
CA LEU A 51 7.36 -3.79 7.22
C LEU A 51 8.49 -2.85 7.65
N ASP A 52 9.44 -2.60 6.75
CA ASP A 52 10.61 -1.77 6.99
C ASP A 52 10.34 -0.34 6.53
N TRP A 53 9.96 0.50 7.49
CA TRP A 53 9.80 1.93 7.27
C TRP A 53 11.14 2.59 7.57
N GLU A 54 11.77 3.17 6.56
CA GLU A 54 13.13 3.71 6.61
C GLU A 54 13.24 4.76 7.73
N GLY A 55 13.99 4.47 8.80
CA GLY A 55 14.10 5.33 9.98
C GLY A 55 13.37 4.85 11.24
N TYR A 56 12.47 3.84 11.17
CA TYR A 56 11.96 3.12 12.36
C TYR A 56 12.93 2.02 12.83
N LEU A 57 13.63 1.38 11.88
CA LEU A 57 14.56 0.29 12.20
C LEU A 57 15.85 0.77 12.89
N GLU A 58 16.10 2.07 12.96
CA GLU A 58 17.31 2.64 13.58
C GLU A 58 17.20 2.84 15.12
N GLY A 59 16.24 2.18 15.78
CA GLY A 59 16.10 2.22 17.24
C GLY A 59 15.51 3.51 17.79
N SER A 60 14.89 4.31 16.93
CA SER A 60 14.12 5.50 17.28
C SER A 60 12.83 5.11 18.02
N GLN A 61 12.48 5.89 19.04
CA GLN A 61 11.19 5.76 19.69
C GLN A 61 10.13 6.35 18.74
N CYS A 62 9.07 5.60 18.46
CA CYS A 62 7.97 6.13 17.66
C CYS A 62 7.10 7.04 18.54
N ASP A 63 7.07 8.32 18.19
CA ASP A 63 6.29 9.37 18.80
C ASP A 63 5.98 10.48 17.78
N PHE A 64 5.50 11.63 18.24
CA PHE A 64 5.22 12.77 17.38
C PHE A 64 6.47 13.32 16.70
N GLU A 65 7.58 13.45 17.43
CA GLU A 65 8.82 14.04 16.92
C GLU A 65 9.38 13.14 15.81
N TRP A 66 9.41 11.83 16.05
CA TRP A 66 9.80 10.87 15.02
C TRP A 66 8.92 10.96 13.76
N LEU A 67 7.59 11.02 13.92
CA LEU A 67 6.68 11.09 12.77
C LEU A 67 6.82 12.44 12.04
N GLU A 68 7.07 13.53 12.75
CA GLU A 68 7.35 14.85 12.17
C GLU A 68 8.66 14.86 11.39
N ASP A 69 9.72 14.26 11.93
CA ASP A 69 11.02 14.15 11.27
C ASP A 69 10.97 13.25 10.04
N PHE A 70 10.24 12.14 10.13
CA PHE A 70 10.02 11.23 9.00
C PHE A 70 9.32 11.92 7.83
N MET A 71 8.30 12.74 8.12
CA MET A 71 7.59 13.50 7.10
C MET A 71 8.35 14.75 6.64
N GLY A 72 9.11 15.37 7.54
CA GLY A 72 9.90 16.57 7.27
C GLY A 72 11.11 16.30 6.38
N SER A 73 11.68 15.09 6.46
CA SER A 73 12.77 14.65 5.57
C SER A 73 12.30 14.36 4.14
N ASN A 74 11.00 14.06 3.95
CA ASN A 74 10.46 13.52 2.70
C ASN A 74 9.36 14.38 2.03
N SER A 75 9.09 15.60 2.50
CA SER A 75 8.02 16.44 1.94
C SER A 75 8.42 17.90 1.66
N PHE A 76 7.92 18.44 0.55
CA PHE A 76 8.05 19.87 0.22
C PHE A 76 7.14 20.77 1.07
N ASN A 77 6.09 20.20 1.67
CA ASN A 77 5.13 20.89 2.50
C ASN A 77 5.19 20.32 3.90
N LYS A 78 5.98 20.95 4.77
CA LYS A 78 6.06 20.56 6.18
C LYS A 78 4.68 20.78 6.81
N ILE A 79 4.03 19.68 7.19
CA ILE A 79 2.80 19.71 7.99
C ILE A 79 3.15 19.20 9.38
N GLU A 80 2.75 19.95 10.39
CA GLU A 80 2.88 19.54 11.78
C GLU A 80 1.93 18.37 12.04
N VAL A 81 2.48 17.20 12.38
CA VAL A 81 1.71 15.97 12.66
C VAL A 81 0.67 16.22 13.74
N SER A 82 1.05 17.01 14.74
CA SER A 82 0.19 17.42 15.86
C SER A 82 -1.08 18.18 15.44
N THR A 83 -1.13 18.75 14.23
CA THR A 83 -2.34 19.40 13.69
C THR A 83 -3.34 18.43 13.07
N ILE A 84 -2.89 17.21 12.72
CA ILE A 84 -3.70 16.17 12.08
C ILE A 84 -4.06 15.08 13.09
N TYR A 85 -3.08 14.65 13.88
CA TYR A 85 -3.17 13.46 14.73
C TYR A 85 -3.15 13.80 16.21
N THR A 86 -3.91 13.05 16.99
CA THR A 86 -3.82 13.08 18.45
C THR A 86 -2.74 12.11 18.96
N GLU A 87 -2.32 12.24 20.23
CA GLU A 87 -1.41 11.27 20.87
C GLU A 87 -1.88 9.83 20.71
N LYS A 88 -3.19 9.58 20.81
CA LYS A 88 -3.77 8.25 20.63
C LYS A 88 -3.67 7.75 19.19
N ASP A 89 -3.78 8.65 18.22
CA ASP A 89 -3.61 8.29 16.81
C ASP A 89 -2.14 7.95 16.52
N VAL A 90 -1.19 8.70 17.09
CA VAL A 90 0.24 8.38 17.00
C VAL A 90 0.56 7.05 17.68
N GLU A 91 0.05 6.80 18.88
CA GLU A 91 0.21 5.51 19.55
C GLU A 91 -0.34 4.35 18.70
N LEU A 92 -1.51 4.54 18.07
CA LEU A 92 -2.07 3.57 17.13
C LEU A 92 -1.14 3.35 15.93
N ILE A 93 -0.62 4.42 15.33
CA ILE A 93 0.32 4.34 14.20
C ILE A 93 1.56 3.54 14.62
N CYS A 94 2.19 3.92 15.72
CA CYS A 94 3.37 3.25 16.26
C CYS A 94 3.13 1.77 16.57
N ASN A 95 1.94 1.43 17.06
CA ASN A 95 1.57 0.04 17.32
C ASN A 95 1.30 -0.77 16.05
N GLU A 96 0.96 -0.14 14.94
CA GLU A 96 0.65 -0.81 13.67
C GLU A 96 1.84 -0.86 12.69
N ILE A 97 2.83 0.01 12.87
CA ILE A 97 4.07 0.01 12.07
C ILE A 97 4.76 -1.35 12.17
N GLY A 98 5.26 -1.84 11.03
CA GLY A 98 5.97 -3.11 10.95
C GLY A 98 5.12 -4.36 11.14
N LYS A 99 3.80 -4.24 11.39
CA LYS A 99 2.93 -5.41 11.48
C LYS A 99 2.77 -6.09 10.13
N THR A 100 2.92 -7.41 10.16
CA THR A 100 2.65 -8.27 9.00
C THR A 100 1.23 -8.08 8.51
N TYR A 101 1.08 -7.83 7.22
CA TYR A 101 -0.20 -7.64 6.58
C TYR A 101 -0.16 -8.15 5.13
N LYS A 102 -1.27 -8.74 4.69
CA LYS A 102 -1.43 -9.19 3.31
C LYS A 102 -2.67 -8.54 2.71
N PHE A 103 -2.50 -7.88 1.58
CA PHE A 103 -3.62 -7.40 0.79
C PHE A 103 -4.43 -8.59 0.26
N LEU A 104 -5.76 -8.42 0.28
CA LEU A 104 -6.72 -9.43 -0.18
C LEU A 104 -7.35 -8.97 -1.51
N PRO A 105 -7.69 -9.90 -2.42
CA PRO A 105 -8.37 -9.56 -3.67
C PRO A 105 -9.66 -8.75 -3.50
N THR A 106 -10.37 -8.95 -2.40
CA THR A 106 -11.61 -8.23 -2.08
C THR A 106 -11.40 -6.75 -1.75
N GLN A 107 -10.16 -6.33 -1.52
CA GLN A 107 -9.80 -4.96 -1.15
C GLN A 107 -9.28 -4.15 -2.34
N LEU A 108 -9.35 -4.67 -3.56
CA LEU A 108 -8.67 -4.07 -4.70
C LEU A 108 -9.64 -3.40 -5.64
N HIS A 109 -9.19 -2.30 -6.23
CA HIS A 109 -9.79 -1.79 -7.44
C HIS A 109 -9.60 -2.82 -8.58
N PRO A 110 -10.56 -3.01 -9.52
CA PRO A 110 -10.49 -4.05 -10.56
C PRO A 110 -9.25 -4.02 -11.46
N GLN A 111 -8.59 -2.86 -11.58
CA GLN A 111 -7.37 -2.68 -12.38
C GLN A 111 -6.08 -2.94 -11.59
N ILE A 112 -6.18 -3.21 -10.28
CA ILE A 112 -5.05 -3.53 -9.42
C ILE A 112 -4.96 -5.06 -9.28
N SER A 113 -3.81 -5.61 -9.64
CA SER A 113 -3.50 -7.04 -9.49
C SER A 113 -2.48 -7.25 -8.38
N LEU A 114 -2.72 -8.26 -7.53
CA LEU A 114 -1.73 -8.68 -6.54
C LEU A 114 -0.64 -9.53 -7.17
N VAL A 115 0.58 -9.33 -6.71
CA VAL A 115 1.74 -10.13 -7.08
C VAL A 115 2.43 -10.66 -5.84
N ALA A 116 2.74 -11.94 -5.84
CA ALA A 116 3.52 -12.56 -4.78
C ALA A 116 4.96 -12.02 -4.80
N LYS A 117 5.49 -11.68 -3.62
CA LYS A 117 6.85 -11.15 -3.48
C LYS A 117 7.89 -12.10 -4.07
N GLU A 118 7.72 -13.40 -3.89
CA GLU A 118 8.65 -14.43 -4.36
C GLU A 118 8.78 -14.44 -5.88
N ARG A 119 7.72 -14.03 -6.62
CA ARG A 119 7.79 -13.90 -8.08
C ARG A 119 8.72 -12.75 -8.46
N ILE A 120 8.57 -11.61 -7.80
CA ILE A 120 9.42 -10.42 -7.99
C ILE A 120 10.88 -10.75 -7.63
N ASP A 121 11.12 -11.35 -6.47
CA ASP A 121 12.45 -11.70 -6.00
C ASP A 121 13.17 -12.65 -6.97
N LYS A 122 12.47 -13.64 -7.52
CA LYS A 122 13.03 -14.56 -8.53
C LYS A 122 13.44 -13.84 -9.80
N MET A 123 12.64 -12.89 -10.27
CA MET A 123 12.99 -12.08 -11.44
C MET A 123 14.23 -11.22 -11.17
N ILE A 124 14.30 -10.56 -10.01
CA ILE A 124 15.46 -9.75 -9.61
C ILE A 124 16.71 -10.63 -9.51
N ALA A 125 16.64 -11.75 -8.79
CA ALA A 125 17.76 -12.67 -8.61
C ALA A 125 18.28 -13.22 -9.95
N SER A 126 17.37 -13.58 -10.86
CA SER A 126 17.73 -14.05 -12.21
C SER A 126 18.46 -12.97 -13.01
N LEU A 127 18.06 -11.69 -12.90
CA LEU A 127 18.79 -10.60 -13.55
C LEU A 127 20.17 -10.43 -12.92
N GLU A 128 20.26 -10.35 -11.60
CA GLU A 128 21.52 -10.14 -10.90
C GLU A 128 22.54 -11.23 -11.24
N GLU A 129 22.09 -12.49 -11.30
CA GLU A 129 22.94 -13.62 -11.67
C GLU A 129 23.47 -13.51 -13.11
N ASN A 130 22.61 -13.09 -14.05
CA ASN A 130 23.02 -12.85 -15.44
C ASN A 130 24.04 -11.71 -15.55
N VAL A 131 23.83 -10.60 -14.83
CA VAL A 131 24.77 -9.48 -14.76
C VAL A 131 26.10 -9.91 -14.14
N LYS A 132 26.07 -10.66 -13.02
CA LYS A 132 27.28 -11.19 -12.35
C LYS A 132 28.10 -12.10 -13.27
N ARG A 133 27.47 -12.77 -14.23
CA ARG A 133 28.14 -13.60 -15.25
C ARG A 133 28.66 -12.80 -16.47
N GLY A 134 28.52 -11.47 -16.47
CA GLY A 134 28.90 -10.61 -17.60
C GLY A 134 27.90 -10.66 -18.76
N GLY A 135 26.70 -11.19 -18.55
CA GLY A 135 25.63 -11.18 -19.53
C GLY A 135 24.99 -9.79 -19.69
N PRO A 136 24.35 -9.52 -20.84
CA PRO A 136 23.64 -8.26 -21.05
C PRO A 136 22.38 -8.17 -20.18
N ILE A 137 22.00 -6.96 -19.75
CA ILE A 137 20.70 -6.72 -19.10
C ILE A 137 19.60 -6.85 -20.16
N TYR A 138 18.87 -7.96 -20.12
CA TYR A 138 17.69 -8.18 -20.97
C TYR A 138 16.43 -8.10 -20.13
N ILE A 139 15.59 -7.11 -20.40
CA ILE A 139 14.28 -6.95 -19.76
C ILE A 139 13.28 -7.77 -20.56
N THR A 140 12.76 -8.84 -19.97
CA THR A 140 11.69 -9.63 -20.58
C THR A 140 10.39 -8.84 -20.58
N GLU A 141 9.41 -9.22 -21.41
CA GLU A 141 8.06 -8.61 -21.39
C GLU A 141 7.41 -8.71 -19.99
N GLU A 142 7.68 -9.81 -19.28
CA GLU A 142 7.22 -9.99 -17.90
C GLU A 142 7.89 -9.01 -16.94
N MET A 143 9.21 -8.82 -17.04
CA MET A 143 9.93 -7.82 -16.24
C MET A 143 9.51 -6.40 -16.57
N ASP A 144 9.17 -6.11 -17.83
CA ASP A 144 8.67 -4.80 -18.24
C ASP A 144 7.27 -4.52 -17.66
N LYS A 145 6.41 -5.53 -17.54
CA LYS A 145 5.12 -5.43 -16.83
C LYS A 145 5.30 -5.12 -15.35
N PHE A 146 6.34 -5.67 -14.72
CA PHE A 146 6.70 -5.39 -13.33
C PHE A 146 7.77 -4.31 -13.22
N ARG A 147 7.95 -3.46 -14.23
CA ARG A 147 8.93 -2.37 -14.18
C ARG A 147 8.54 -1.30 -13.17
N TYR A 148 7.24 -1.17 -12.93
CA TYR A 148 6.61 -0.29 -11.98
C TYR A 148 5.68 -1.13 -11.09
N TYR A 149 6.21 -1.63 -9.98
CA TYR A 149 5.36 -2.18 -8.92
C TYR A 149 5.50 -1.30 -7.69
N GLU A 150 4.40 -1.22 -6.95
CA GLU A 150 4.37 -0.50 -5.68
C GLU A 150 4.39 -1.51 -4.54
N LYS A 151 5.16 -1.18 -3.53
CA LYS A 151 5.10 -1.85 -2.23
C LYS A 151 4.53 -0.84 -1.25
N LEU A 152 3.40 -1.20 -0.64
CA LEU A 152 2.69 -0.35 0.31
C LEU A 152 2.75 -0.97 1.70
N SER A 153 2.83 -0.15 2.75
CA SER A 153 2.50 -0.61 4.10
C SER A 153 1.02 -0.94 4.23
N LYS A 154 0.64 -1.56 5.35
CA LYS A 154 -0.75 -1.57 5.77
C LYS A 154 -1.24 -0.11 5.90
N PRO A 155 -2.39 0.26 5.31
CA PRO A 155 -3.02 1.55 5.61
C PRO A 155 -3.44 1.61 7.08
N ILE A 156 -3.05 2.68 7.77
CA ILE A 156 -3.45 2.90 9.16
C ILE A 156 -4.49 4.01 9.18
N PHE A 157 -5.73 3.66 9.49
CA PHE A 157 -6.83 4.60 9.59
C PHE A 157 -6.93 5.15 11.01
N THR A 158 -7.08 6.46 11.11
CA THR A 158 -7.26 7.17 12.38
C THR A 158 -8.69 7.69 12.51
N LYS A 159 -9.04 8.21 13.69
CA LYS A 159 -10.35 8.77 14.08
C LYS A 159 -11.44 8.74 13.00
N ASN A 160 -12.39 7.81 13.14
CA ASN A 160 -13.58 7.67 12.27
C ASN A 160 -13.29 7.48 10.77
N TYR A 161 -12.11 7.00 10.38
CA TYR A 161 -11.66 6.92 8.98
C TYR A 161 -11.58 8.29 8.31
N ARG A 162 -11.23 9.33 9.08
CA ARG A 162 -11.00 10.67 8.54
C ARG A 162 -9.64 10.80 7.88
N TYR A 163 -8.60 10.23 8.49
CA TYR A 163 -7.25 10.25 7.93
C TYR A 163 -6.71 8.83 7.80
N ALA A 164 -5.85 8.63 6.80
CA ALA A 164 -5.08 7.42 6.61
C ALA A 164 -3.61 7.79 6.39
N ILE A 165 -2.72 6.99 6.97
CA ILE A 165 -1.30 7.07 6.70
C ILE A 165 -0.86 5.81 5.96
N ILE A 166 -0.02 5.99 4.94
CA ILE A 166 0.52 4.89 4.16
C ILE A 166 1.96 5.17 3.76
N TYR A 167 2.82 4.18 3.97
CA TYR A 167 4.20 4.22 3.52
C TYR A 167 4.29 3.51 2.16
N ARG A 168 4.82 4.23 1.18
CA ARG A 168 4.95 3.79 -0.21
C ARG A 168 6.41 3.67 -0.57
N GLN A 169 6.80 2.49 -1.04
CA GLN A 169 8.11 2.24 -1.61
C GLN A 169 7.91 1.89 -3.08
N SER A 170 8.16 2.87 -3.96
CA SER A 170 8.23 2.63 -5.39
C SER A 170 9.51 1.87 -5.68
N VAL A 171 9.42 0.80 -6.47
CA VAL A 171 10.60 0.11 -6.96
C VAL A 171 10.55 0.16 -8.47
N CYS A 172 11.56 0.79 -9.06
CA CYS A 172 11.72 0.85 -10.51
C CYS A 172 12.93 0.04 -10.92
N PHE A 173 12.77 -0.76 -11.97
CA PHE A 173 13.78 -1.64 -12.54
C PHE A 173 14.21 -1.13 -13.93
N PRO A 174 15.49 -1.12 -14.31
CA PRO A 174 16.72 -1.39 -13.54
C PRO A 174 17.31 -0.13 -12.85
N ILE A 175 16.66 1.02 -12.99
CA ILE A 175 17.09 2.30 -12.41
C ILE A 175 16.22 2.54 -11.18
N LEU A 176 16.84 2.59 -10.00
CA LEU A 176 16.19 2.96 -8.74
C LEU A 176 15.56 4.35 -8.91
N CYS A 177 14.25 4.42 -9.04
CA CYS A 177 13.54 5.70 -9.04
C CYS A 177 12.69 5.81 -7.78
N VAL A 178 12.91 6.96 -7.14
CA VAL A 178 12.24 7.57 -5.99
C VAL A 178 12.32 6.76 -4.70
N GLY A 179 12.91 7.40 -3.69
CA GLY A 179 12.96 6.89 -2.33
C GLY A 179 11.55 6.70 -1.76
N PRO A 180 11.44 5.97 -0.65
CA PRO A 180 10.16 5.73 -0.05
C PRO A 180 9.54 7.03 0.45
N VAL A 181 8.22 7.09 0.43
CA VAL A 181 7.46 8.26 0.87
C VAL A 181 6.32 7.85 1.77
N LEU A 182 6.23 8.55 2.90
CA LEU A 182 5.10 8.47 3.80
C LEU A 182 4.06 9.51 3.36
N THR A 183 2.87 9.05 2.97
CA THR A 183 1.79 9.90 2.48
C THR A 183 0.64 9.90 3.48
N ILE A 184 0.10 11.09 3.78
CA ILE A 184 -1.14 11.24 4.54
C ILE A 184 -2.28 11.55 3.58
N TYR A 185 -3.38 10.84 3.76
CA TYR A 185 -4.65 11.09 3.07
C TYR A 185 -5.71 11.60 4.06
N GLU A 186 -6.50 12.57 3.63
CA GLU A 186 -7.74 12.98 4.29
C GLU A 186 -8.94 12.54 3.46
N LYS A 187 -9.98 12.07 4.13
CA LYS A 187 -11.26 11.75 3.52
C LYS A 187 -12.15 12.99 3.48
N ILE A 188 -12.33 13.55 2.28
CA ILE A 188 -13.13 14.75 2.01
C ILE A 188 -14.29 14.34 1.12
N ASP A 189 -15.53 14.56 1.59
CA ASP A 189 -16.76 14.19 0.89
C ASP A 189 -16.78 12.72 0.42
N GLY A 190 -16.28 11.82 1.27
CA GLY A 190 -16.22 10.38 0.99
C GLY A 190 -15.04 9.95 0.10
N THR A 191 -14.24 10.89 -0.40
CA THR A 191 -13.11 10.63 -1.29
C THR A 191 -11.78 10.86 -0.58
N TRP A 192 -10.82 9.95 -0.75
CA TRP A 192 -9.47 10.10 -0.21
C TRP A 192 -8.65 11.06 -1.05
N LYS A 193 -8.03 12.07 -0.40
CA LYS A 193 -7.17 13.05 -1.05
C LYS A 193 -5.83 13.16 -0.30
N PRO A 194 -4.68 13.11 -1.00
CA PRO A 194 -3.39 13.27 -0.35
C PRO A 194 -3.18 14.72 0.12
N ILE A 195 -2.78 14.89 1.37
CA ILE A 195 -2.52 16.21 1.98
C ILE A 195 -1.05 16.45 2.34
N ALA A 196 -0.25 15.39 2.50
CA ALA A 196 1.18 15.45 2.81
C ALA A 196 1.93 14.31 2.10
N GLY A 197 3.24 14.48 1.87
CA GLY A 197 4.08 13.42 1.29
C GLY A 197 3.72 13.08 -0.16
N GLN A 198 3.46 14.08 -0.99
CA GLN A 198 3.33 13.88 -2.43
C GLN A 198 4.68 14.01 -3.11
N ASN A 199 5.10 12.94 -3.80
CA ASN A 199 6.04 13.08 -4.89
C ASN A 199 5.31 13.69 -6.09
N PHE A 200 5.39 15.01 -6.25
CA PHE A 200 5.25 15.56 -7.59
C PHE A 200 6.44 15.02 -8.40
N TYR A 201 6.20 14.08 -9.32
CA TYR A 201 7.17 13.81 -10.36
C TYR A 201 7.32 15.10 -11.18
N LEU A 202 8.50 15.74 -11.08
CA LEU A 202 8.97 16.60 -12.15
C LEU A 202 9.34 15.71 -13.34
N VAL A 203 8.53 15.85 -14.40
CA VAL A 203 8.82 15.63 -15.83
C VAL A 203 9.24 14.23 -16.26
#